data_AF-B8M7H6-F1
#
_entry.id   AF-B8M7H6-F1
#
_cell.length_a   1.000
_cell.length_b   1.000
_cell.length_c   1.000
_cell.angle_alpha   90.00
_cell.angle_beta   90.00
_cell.angle_gamma   90.00
#
_symmetry.space_group_name_H-M   'P 1'
#
loop_
_entity.id
_entity.type
_entity.pdbx_description
1 polymer ?
#
loop_
_entity_poly.entity_id
_entity_poly.type
_entity_poly.pdbx_seq_one_letter_code
_entity_poly.pdbx_strand_id
1 'polypeptide(L)'
;MAGIANLRPATRPSIVDNVSLRNINLHLPAAPDPWHRSGKSQPCTAAVKLSYSSAVAAANADDVSLSLDYGKLYRRIEAAVRDSVKPTSGGHLSQAAETTLSNDVRVIAGLIANCGLGLLDETIAGVRRMDHVQAHPESPSRRRASQASRRLSGVSSSVPKELQTATSPEVLNGMFGECEVLLHLPNAHLRAEGGLSFRTVQTWVYADDSASLEIAVESSRQVAIVEQEFRVEGIRCHCILGVNSHERIEKQAVIITLDFRGSGEASWASTFLNTYQQMVRVIAEVSLYKLRFPCRIESDSS
;
A
#
# COMPACT_ATOMS: atom_id res chain seq x y z
N MET A 1 16.76 25.28 -2.18
CA MET A 1 15.40 25.03 -2.69
C MET A 1 15.53 24.48 -4.09
N ALA A 2 15.54 23.15 -4.24
CA ALA A 2 15.46 22.53 -5.56
C ALA A 2 14.02 22.66 -6.05
N GLY A 3 13.82 23.15 -7.27
CA GLY A 3 12.50 23.31 -7.86
C GLY A 3 11.77 21.97 -7.84
N ILE A 4 10.54 21.98 -7.31
CA ILE A 4 9.64 20.83 -7.40
C ILE A 4 9.31 20.72 -8.89
N ALA A 5 9.89 19.71 -9.56
CA ALA A 5 9.45 19.34 -10.89
C ALA A 5 7.92 19.16 -10.83
N ASN A 6 7.19 19.70 -11.81
CA ASN A 6 5.77 19.45 -11.90
C ASN A 6 5.58 17.94 -12.11
N LEU A 7 5.21 17.21 -11.05
CA LEU A 7 4.98 15.78 -11.11
C LEU A 7 3.50 15.54 -11.39
N ARG A 8 3.19 14.78 -12.44
CA ARG A 8 1.83 14.39 -12.78
C ARG A 8 1.55 12.96 -12.32
N PRO A 9 0.44 12.72 -11.61
CA PRO A 9 0.04 11.36 -11.27
C PRO A 9 -0.31 10.56 -12.51
N ALA A 10 0.02 9.26 -12.49
CA ALA A 10 -0.41 8.32 -13.50
C ALA A 10 -1.94 8.39 -13.69
N THR A 11 -2.40 8.51 -14.94
CA THR A 11 -3.83 8.43 -15.23
C THR A 11 -4.31 7.01 -14.93
N ARG A 12 -5.34 6.88 -14.10
CA ARG A 12 -5.92 5.58 -13.75
C ARG A 12 -6.59 4.97 -15.00
N PRO A 13 -6.23 3.73 -15.41
CA PRO A 13 -6.84 3.09 -16.56
C PRO A 13 -8.28 2.67 -16.27
N SER A 14 -9.05 2.38 -17.34
CA SER A 14 -10.45 1.93 -17.25
C SER A 14 -10.59 0.57 -16.57
N ILE A 15 -9.62 -0.31 -16.78
CA ILE A 15 -9.54 -1.65 -16.17
C ILE A 15 -8.31 -1.69 -15.27
N VAL A 16 -8.53 -2.01 -14.00
CA VAL A 16 -7.50 -2.13 -12.97
C VAL A 16 -7.68 -3.45 -12.24
N ASP A 17 -6.64 -4.26 -12.26
CA ASP A 17 -6.57 -5.49 -11.49
C ASP A 17 -5.81 -5.29 -10.18
N ASN A 18 -6.07 -6.18 -9.22
CA ASN A 18 -5.53 -6.06 -7.87
C ASN A 18 -4.94 -7.39 -7.39
N VAL A 19 -3.74 -7.33 -6.84
CA VAL A 19 -3.17 -8.39 -6.02
C VAL A 19 -3.11 -7.91 -4.59
N SER A 20 -3.54 -8.75 -3.63
CA SER A 20 -3.61 -8.37 -2.23
C SER A 20 -2.98 -9.41 -1.31
N LEU A 21 -2.09 -8.96 -0.43
CA LEU A 21 -1.66 -9.68 0.75
C LEU A 21 -2.43 -9.14 1.95
N ARG A 22 -3.14 -10.00 2.68
CA ARG A 22 -3.98 -9.60 3.81
C ARG A 22 -3.52 -10.28 5.08
N ASN A 23 -3.59 -9.54 6.19
CA ASN A 23 -3.31 -10.04 7.52
C ASN A 23 -1.92 -10.71 7.63
N ILE A 24 -0.91 -10.13 6.98
CA ILE A 24 0.46 -10.62 7.09
C ILE A 24 1.05 -10.16 8.42
N ASN A 25 1.67 -11.08 9.16
CA ASN A 25 2.31 -10.77 10.43
C ASN A 25 3.74 -10.29 10.16
N LEU A 26 4.01 -9.04 10.49
CA LEU A 26 5.32 -8.42 10.38
C LEU A 26 5.84 -8.10 11.78
N HIS A 27 7.14 -8.21 11.95
CA HIS A 27 7.84 -7.83 13.18
C HIS A 27 8.49 -6.48 12.93
N LEU A 28 7.82 -5.41 13.34
CA LEU A 28 8.30 -4.06 13.06
C LEU A 28 9.49 -3.70 13.97
N PRO A 29 10.42 -2.85 13.49
CA PRO A 29 11.38 -2.14 14.32
C PRO A 29 10.66 -1.34 15.43
N ALA A 30 11.35 -1.19 16.55
CA ALA A 30 10.79 -0.98 17.87
C ALA A 30 9.90 0.28 18.05
N ALA A 31 8.58 0.17 17.91
CA ALA A 31 7.70 1.16 18.54
C ALA A 31 7.90 1.16 20.08
N PRO A 32 7.69 2.28 20.77
CA PRO A 32 7.81 2.33 22.23
C PRO A 32 6.96 1.21 22.86
N ASP A 33 7.60 0.31 23.62
CA ASP A 33 7.03 -0.85 24.35
C ASP A 33 6.27 -0.38 25.62
N PRO A 34 5.33 -1.15 26.25
CA PRO A 34 4.57 -0.67 27.41
C PRO A 34 5.49 -0.41 28.60
N TRP A 35 6.68 -1.00 28.57
CA TRP A 35 7.71 -0.87 29.57
C TRP A 35 8.81 0.12 29.18
N HIS A 36 8.59 0.96 28.16
CA HIS A 36 9.56 1.93 27.65
C HIS A 36 10.91 1.29 27.29
N ARG A 37 10.90 0.02 26.89
CA ARG A 37 12.11 -0.71 26.48
C ARG A 37 12.43 -0.33 25.05
N SER A 38 13.62 0.20 24.81
CA SER A 38 14.12 0.45 23.47
C SER A 38 14.52 -0.87 22.79
N GLY A 39 14.33 -0.94 21.46
CA GLY A 39 14.89 -2.02 20.62
C GLY A 39 14.15 -3.36 20.64
N LYS A 40 12.96 -3.47 21.25
CA LYS A 40 12.14 -4.69 21.12
C LYS A 40 11.24 -4.63 19.90
N SER A 41 11.32 -5.65 19.06
CA SER A 41 10.42 -5.78 17.92
C SER A 41 8.97 -6.03 18.39
N GLN A 42 8.02 -5.37 17.73
CA GLN A 42 6.60 -5.52 18.03
C GLN A 42 5.87 -6.22 16.88
N PRO A 43 4.93 -7.13 17.20
CA PRO A 43 4.06 -7.71 16.18
C PRO A 43 3.15 -6.63 15.61
N CYS A 44 3.10 -6.58 14.29
CA CYS A 44 2.23 -5.73 13.50
C CYS A 44 1.49 -6.60 12.49
N THR A 45 0.21 -6.30 12.28
CA THR A 45 -0.53 -6.88 11.16
C THR A 45 -0.45 -5.90 9.99
N ALA A 46 -0.09 -6.38 8.80
CA ALA A 46 -0.10 -5.56 7.60
C ALA A 46 -1.05 -6.11 6.54
N ALA A 47 -1.53 -5.23 5.68
CA ALA A 47 -2.16 -5.58 4.42
C ALA A 47 -1.57 -4.71 3.31
N VAL A 48 -1.39 -5.32 2.15
CA VAL A 48 -0.84 -4.67 0.96
C VAL A 48 -1.76 -4.97 -0.20
N LYS A 49 -2.18 -3.95 -0.93
CA LYS A 49 -2.95 -4.07 -2.15
C LYS A 49 -2.21 -3.33 -3.25
N LEU A 50 -1.82 -4.07 -4.29
CA LEU A 50 -1.15 -3.55 -5.46
C LEU A 50 -2.17 -3.53 -6.61
N SER A 51 -2.49 -2.34 -7.08
CA SER A 51 -3.38 -2.06 -8.20
C SER A 51 -2.55 -1.75 -9.44
N TYR A 52 -2.85 -2.40 -10.55
CA TYR A 52 -2.07 -2.27 -11.79
C TYR A 52 -2.95 -2.46 -13.03
N SER A 53 -2.41 -2.08 -14.20
CA SER A 53 -3.10 -2.23 -15.48
C SER A 53 -3.37 -3.69 -15.82
N SER A 54 -4.56 -3.98 -16.37
CA SER A 54 -5.07 -5.27 -16.87
C SER A 54 -4.10 -6.46 -16.92
N ALA A 55 -4.48 -7.54 -16.23
CA ALA A 55 -3.89 -8.88 -16.26
C ALA A 55 -4.62 -9.81 -17.24
N VAL A 56 -5.49 -9.27 -18.12
CA VAL A 56 -6.30 -10.07 -19.06
C VAL A 56 -5.42 -10.94 -19.97
N ALA A 57 -4.25 -10.45 -20.37
CA ALA A 57 -3.30 -11.24 -21.15
C ALA A 57 -2.85 -12.52 -20.41
N ALA A 58 -2.55 -12.42 -19.11
CA ALA A 58 -2.17 -13.56 -18.28
C ALA A 58 -3.32 -14.56 -18.12
N ALA A 59 -4.55 -14.05 -17.92
CA ALA A 59 -5.74 -14.88 -17.80
C ALA A 59 -6.07 -15.63 -19.11
N ASN A 60 -5.94 -14.96 -20.26
CA ASN A 60 -6.21 -15.57 -21.57
C ASN A 60 -5.16 -16.63 -21.94
N ALA A 61 -3.90 -16.42 -21.55
CA ALA A 61 -2.81 -17.35 -21.82
C ALA A 61 -2.72 -18.50 -20.80
N ASP A 62 -3.46 -18.42 -19.70
CA ASP A 62 -3.31 -19.29 -18.52
C ASP A 62 -1.84 -19.40 -18.06
N ASP A 63 -1.11 -18.28 -18.11
CA ASP A 63 0.31 -18.21 -17.83
C ASP A 63 0.58 -17.32 -16.62
N VAL A 64 0.95 -17.96 -15.52
CA VAL A 64 1.29 -17.30 -14.26
C VAL A 64 2.56 -16.43 -14.36
N SER A 65 3.43 -16.65 -15.33
CA SER A 65 4.64 -15.84 -15.54
C SER A 65 4.33 -14.43 -16.04
N LEU A 66 3.14 -14.23 -16.61
CA LEU A 66 2.59 -12.93 -17.02
C LEU A 66 1.82 -12.25 -15.88
N SER A 67 1.80 -12.82 -14.67
CA SER A 67 1.12 -12.28 -13.51
C SER A 67 2.11 -11.92 -12.39
N LEU A 68 1.61 -11.20 -11.38
CA LEU A 68 2.40 -10.86 -10.20
C LEU A 68 2.50 -12.03 -9.22
N ASP A 69 3.73 -12.40 -8.88
CA ASP A 69 3.99 -13.40 -7.84
C ASP A 69 3.85 -12.78 -6.44
N TYR A 70 2.70 -13.03 -5.81
CA TYR A 70 2.41 -12.59 -4.44
C TYR A 70 3.31 -13.27 -3.39
N GLY A 71 3.85 -14.47 -3.67
CA GLY A 71 4.79 -15.17 -2.80
C GLY A 71 6.18 -14.53 -2.84
N LYS A 72 6.64 -14.07 -4.01
CA LYS A 72 7.84 -13.23 -4.16
C LYS A 72 7.65 -11.88 -3.47
N LEU A 73 6.47 -11.26 -3.61
CA LEU A 73 6.13 -10.01 -2.91
C LEU A 73 6.24 -10.15 -1.40
N TYR A 74 5.62 -11.19 -0.83
CA TYR A 74 5.66 -11.45 0.61
C TYR A 74 7.09 -11.60 1.12
N ARG A 75 7.91 -12.45 0.48
CA ARG A 75 9.31 -12.66 0.89
C ARG A 75 10.14 -11.39 0.78
N ARG A 76 9.91 -10.57 -0.25
CA ARG A 76 10.59 -9.29 -0.43
C ARG A 76 10.23 -8.31 0.69
N ILE A 77 8.94 -8.20 1.03
CA ILE A 77 8.47 -7.36 2.14
C ILE A 77 9.09 -7.83 3.46
N GLU A 78 9.02 -9.13 3.75
CA GLU A 78 9.54 -9.70 4.99
C GLU A 78 11.05 -9.44 5.13
N ALA A 79 11.83 -9.66 4.06
CA ALA A 79 13.26 -9.39 4.04
C ALA A 79 13.55 -7.90 4.24
N ALA A 80 12.86 -7.01 3.53
CA ALA A 80 13.09 -5.57 3.60
C ALA A 80 12.76 -4.99 4.99
N VAL A 81 11.66 -5.44 5.61
CA VAL A 81 11.29 -5.04 6.97
C VAL A 81 12.32 -5.57 7.97
N ARG A 82 12.78 -6.83 7.82
CA ARG A 82 13.82 -7.41 8.68
C ARG A 82 15.15 -6.69 8.57
N ASP A 83 15.55 -6.29 7.36
CA ASP A 83 16.82 -5.61 7.13
C ASP A 83 16.80 -4.15 7.61
N SER A 84 15.63 -3.49 7.62
CA SER A 84 15.46 -2.15 8.22
C SER A 84 15.70 -2.10 9.74
N VAL A 85 15.79 -3.26 10.40
CA VAL A 85 16.04 -3.40 11.84
C VAL A 85 17.53 -3.47 12.17
N LYS A 86 18.40 -3.79 11.19
CA LYS A 86 19.84 -3.95 11.46
C LYS A 86 20.49 -2.57 11.65
N PRO A 87 21.20 -2.32 12.77
CA PRO A 87 21.91 -1.06 12.96
C PRO A 87 23.00 -0.92 11.89
N THR A 88 22.89 0.13 11.08
CA THR A 88 23.91 0.54 10.12
C THR A 88 25.22 0.79 10.87
N SER A 89 26.11 -0.20 10.86
CA SER A 89 27.32 -0.22 11.69
C SER A 89 28.42 0.75 11.20
N GLY A 90 28.08 1.88 10.56
CA GLY A 90 29.05 2.74 9.88
C GLY A 90 28.64 4.19 9.59
N GLY A 91 27.56 4.72 10.19
CA GLY A 91 27.12 6.11 9.98
C GLY A 91 27.25 6.97 11.24
N HIS A 92 27.90 8.13 11.14
CA HIS A 92 27.99 9.16 12.19
C HIS A 92 26.66 9.91 12.45
N LEU A 93 25.50 9.26 12.34
CA LEU A 93 24.22 9.83 12.75
C LEU A 93 24.04 9.57 14.25
N SER A 94 23.48 10.55 14.97
CA SER A 94 23.22 10.35 16.40
C SER A 94 22.24 9.19 16.58
N GLN A 95 22.54 8.32 17.55
CA GLN A 95 21.76 7.12 17.86
C GLN A 95 20.25 7.42 18.05
N ALA A 96 19.92 8.64 18.49
CA ALA A 96 18.54 9.13 18.61
C ALA A 96 17.84 9.39 17.25
N ALA A 97 18.56 9.89 16.24
CA ALA A 97 18.00 10.15 14.91
C ALA A 97 17.76 8.85 14.12
N GLU A 98 18.70 7.88 14.20
CA GLU A 98 18.52 6.55 13.60
C GLU A 98 17.36 5.78 14.25
N THR A 99 17.21 5.86 15.57
CA THR A 99 16.09 5.23 16.30
C THR A 99 14.74 5.85 15.93
N THR A 100 14.69 7.16 15.67
CA THR A 100 13.45 7.86 15.31
C THR A 100 12.99 7.52 13.88
N LEU A 101 13.92 7.38 12.92
CA LEU A 101 13.59 6.94 11.56
C LEU A 101 13.20 5.46 11.49
N SER A 102 13.85 4.60 12.29
CA SER A 102 13.53 3.16 12.35
C SER A 102 12.11 2.89 12.88
N ASN A 103 11.59 3.79 13.73
CA ASN A 103 10.30 3.61 14.40
C ASN A 103 9.12 4.33 13.72
N ASP A 104 9.37 5.03 12.61
CA ASP A 104 8.32 5.74 11.88
C ASP A 104 7.54 4.79 10.98
N VAL A 105 6.27 4.58 11.32
CA VAL A 105 5.32 3.71 10.59
C VAL A 105 5.21 4.11 9.12
N ARG A 106 5.40 5.40 8.81
CA ARG A 106 5.36 5.93 7.43
C ARG A 106 6.55 5.42 6.61
N VAL A 107 7.73 5.33 7.22
CA VAL A 107 8.95 4.85 6.56
C VAL A 107 8.79 3.38 6.20
N ILE A 108 8.28 2.57 7.13
CA ILE A 108 8.04 1.15 6.86
C ILE A 108 6.97 0.96 5.78
N ALA A 109 5.87 1.70 5.86
CA ALA A 109 4.83 1.62 4.82
C ALA A 109 5.36 2.02 3.45
N GLY A 110 6.21 3.05 3.36
CA GLY A 110 6.89 3.43 2.12
C GLY A 110 7.84 2.35 1.60
N LEU A 111 8.59 1.69 2.49
CA LEU A 111 9.44 0.56 2.13
C LEU A 111 8.63 -0.62 1.58
N ILE A 112 7.48 -0.94 2.20
CA ILE A 112 6.56 -1.98 1.73
C ILE A 112 5.99 -1.61 0.35
N ALA A 113 5.56 -0.36 0.18
CA ALA A 113 5.03 0.13 -1.08
C ALA A 113 6.08 0.07 -2.20
N ASN A 114 7.33 0.45 -1.91
CA ASN A 114 8.46 0.32 -2.82
C ASN A 114 8.74 -1.14 -3.21
N CYS A 115 8.56 -2.09 -2.30
CA CYS A 115 8.66 -3.52 -2.64
C CYS A 115 7.59 -3.94 -3.65
N GLY A 116 6.34 -3.49 -3.45
CA GLY A 116 5.22 -3.77 -4.35
C GLY A 116 5.39 -3.15 -5.73
N LEU A 117 5.61 -1.83 -5.78
CA LEU A 117 5.79 -1.09 -7.03
C LEU A 117 7.06 -1.52 -7.78
N GLY A 118 8.14 -1.86 -7.07
CA GLY A 118 9.35 -2.39 -7.68
C GLY A 118 9.16 -3.79 -8.28
N LEU A 119 8.41 -4.67 -7.61
CA LEU A 119 8.06 -5.97 -8.18
C LEU A 119 7.18 -5.84 -9.42
N LEU A 120 6.25 -4.88 -9.42
CA LEU A 120 5.43 -4.57 -10.59
C LEU A 120 6.30 -4.15 -11.78
N ASP A 121 7.25 -3.25 -11.55
CA ASP A 121 8.16 -2.80 -12.60
C ASP A 121 9.01 -3.95 -13.17
N GLU A 122 9.57 -4.82 -12.31
CA GLU A 122 10.30 -6.02 -12.74
C GLU A 122 9.45 -6.96 -13.60
N THR A 123 8.18 -7.14 -13.23
CA THR A 123 7.23 -8.01 -13.93
C THR A 123 6.90 -7.45 -15.29
N ILE A 124 6.61 -6.15 -15.37
CA ILE A 124 6.34 -5.45 -16.65
C ILE A 124 7.55 -5.52 -17.57
N ALA A 125 8.76 -5.29 -17.05
CA ALA A 125 9.99 -5.45 -17.81
C ALA A 125 10.21 -6.90 -18.28
N GLY A 126 9.81 -7.89 -17.47
CA GLY A 126 9.83 -9.31 -17.82
C GLY A 126 8.90 -9.64 -18.99
N VAL A 127 7.64 -9.21 -18.90
CA VAL A 127 6.62 -9.41 -19.94
C VAL A 127 7.06 -8.76 -21.26
N ARG A 128 7.53 -7.51 -21.22
CA ARG A 128 8.06 -6.81 -22.42
C ARG A 128 9.21 -7.57 -23.08
N ARG A 129 10.13 -8.15 -22.29
CA ARG A 129 11.23 -8.97 -22.84
C ARG A 129 10.70 -10.25 -23.51
N MET A 130 9.67 -10.88 -22.97
CA MET A 130 9.08 -12.09 -23.56
C MET A 130 8.35 -11.79 -24.87
N ASP A 131 7.61 -10.69 -24.93
CA ASP A 131 6.94 -10.23 -26.16
C ASP A 131 7.95 -9.97 -27.28
N HIS A 132 9.08 -9.31 -26.99
CA HIS A 132 10.14 -9.10 -27.97
C HIS A 132 10.78 -10.39 -28.48
N VAL A 133 10.92 -11.42 -27.64
CA VAL A 133 11.46 -12.73 -28.03
C VAL A 133 10.48 -13.49 -28.93
N GLN A 134 9.17 -13.37 -28.69
CA GLN A 134 8.14 -13.99 -29.53
C GLN A 134 7.97 -13.27 -30.87
N ALA A 135 8.18 -11.96 -30.93
CA ALA A 135 8.06 -11.16 -32.15
C ALA A 135 9.21 -11.36 -33.16
N HIS A 136 10.41 -11.78 -32.72
CA HIS A 136 11.56 -12.06 -33.58
C HIS A 136 12.06 -13.51 -33.47
N PRO A 137 11.40 -14.47 -34.14
CA PRO A 137 11.87 -15.87 -34.17
C PRO A 137 13.10 -16.10 -35.06
N GLU A 138 13.57 -15.10 -35.82
CA GLU A 138 14.68 -15.27 -36.76
C GLU A 138 16.00 -14.67 -36.26
N SER A 139 16.81 -15.50 -35.60
CA SER A 139 18.27 -15.52 -35.83
C SER A 139 18.90 -16.86 -35.45
N PRO A 140 19.91 -17.33 -36.20
CA PRO A 140 20.17 -18.76 -36.38
C PRO A 140 21.45 -19.19 -35.64
N SER A 141 21.31 -19.92 -34.54
CA SER A 141 22.42 -20.73 -34.01
C SER A 141 21.94 -21.82 -33.05
N ARG A 142 21.28 -22.85 -33.58
CA ARG A 142 21.33 -24.20 -33.00
C ARG A 142 21.43 -25.23 -34.11
N ARG A 143 22.66 -25.41 -34.62
CA ARG A 143 23.02 -26.63 -35.34
C ARG A 143 23.28 -27.75 -34.32
N ARG A 144 22.48 -28.80 -34.43
CA ARG A 144 22.70 -30.24 -34.13
C ARG A 144 21.69 -30.83 -33.15
N ALA A 145 20.63 -31.42 -33.72
CA ALA A 145 20.22 -32.79 -33.39
C ALA A 145 19.28 -33.32 -34.48
N SER A 146 19.83 -34.26 -35.27
CA SER A 146 19.18 -35.40 -35.94
C SER A 146 17.72 -35.28 -36.42
N GLN A 147 17.60 -35.17 -37.75
CA GLN A 147 16.46 -35.70 -38.51
C GLN A 147 16.33 -37.22 -38.30
N ALA A 148 15.12 -37.70 -38.00
CA ALA A 148 14.64 -39.00 -38.47
C ALA A 148 13.11 -39.17 -38.30
N SER A 149 12.43 -39.19 -39.45
CA SER A 149 11.27 -40.04 -39.80
C SER A 149 9.85 -39.77 -39.26
N ARG A 150 8.98 -39.49 -40.26
CA ARG A 150 7.64 -40.08 -40.56
C ARG A 150 6.46 -39.56 -39.73
N ARG A 151 5.21 -39.49 -40.24
CA ARG A 151 4.56 -39.35 -41.56
C ARG A 151 3.04 -39.31 -41.23
N LEU A 152 2.30 -38.43 -41.92
CA LEU A 152 0.88 -38.53 -42.35
C LEU A 152 -0.31 -38.28 -41.40
N SER A 153 -1.32 -37.65 -42.05
CA SER A 153 -2.76 -37.47 -41.74
C SER A 153 -3.14 -36.30 -40.81
N GLY A 154 -4.12 -35.45 -41.10
CA GLY A 154 -5.06 -35.40 -42.23
C GLY A 154 -5.97 -34.15 -42.15
N VAL A 155 -6.67 -33.93 -43.28
CA VAL A 155 -8.01 -33.32 -43.47
C VAL A 155 -8.31 -31.91 -42.90
N SER A 156 -8.78 -31.11 -43.85
CA SER A 156 -9.29 -29.73 -43.87
C SER A 156 -10.39 -29.34 -42.87
N SER A 157 -10.35 -28.08 -42.42
CA SER A 157 -11.54 -27.22 -42.38
C SER A 157 -11.14 -25.74 -42.38
N SER A 158 -11.29 -25.09 -43.53
CA SER A 158 -11.23 -23.64 -43.69
C SER A 158 -12.51 -23.02 -43.11
N VAL A 159 -12.37 -22.31 -42.00
CA VAL A 159 -13.44 -21.48 -41.41
C VAL A 159 -13.24 -20.02 -41.90
N PRO A 160 -14.31 -19.28 -42.26
CA PRO A 160 -14.20 -17.95 -42.83
C PRO A 160 -13.60 -16.94 -41.85
N LYS A 161 -12.67 -16.12 -42.34
CA LYS A 161 -12.18 -14.90 -41.69
C LYS A 161 -13.26 -13.82 -41.78
N GLU A 162 -14.06 -13.62 -40.73
CA GLU A 162 -14.79 -12.37 -40.54
C GLU A 162 -15.11 -12.19 -39.05
N LEU A 163 -14.85 -10.98 -38.54
CA LEU A 163 -14.86 -10.53 -37.15
C LEU A 163 -13.69 -11.00 -36.25
N GLN A 164 -12.48 -10.54 -36.59
CA GLN A 164 -11.48 -10.19 -35.57
C GLN A 164 -11.20 -8.70 -35.67
N THR A 165 -12.04 -7.89 -35.01
CA THR A 165 -11.55 -6.62 -34.46
C THR A 165 -10.54 -6.98 -33.38
N ALA A 166 -9.27 -7.02 -33.80
CA ALA A 166 -8.14 -7.25 -32.93
C ALA A 166 -7.98 -6.06 -31.97
N THR A 167 -8.68 -6.10 -30.83
CA THR A 167 -8.08 -5.58 -29.61
C THR A 167 -6.98 -6.56 -29.25
N SER A 168 -5.73 -6.19 -29.52
CA SER A 168 -4.57 -6.83 -28.91
C SER A 168 -4.86 -7.07 -27.43
N PRO A 169 -4.52 -8.24 -26.85
CA PRO A 169 -4.67 -8.43 -25.41
C PRO A 169 -3.96 -7.26 -24.73
N GLU A 170 -4.67 -6.48 -23.91
CA GLU A 170 -4.06 -5.36 -23.19
C GLU A 170 -2.98 -5.95 -22.29
N VAL A 171 -1.74 -5.84 -22.75
CA VAL A 171 -0.56 -6.30 -22.03
C VAL A 171 -0.38 -5.38 -20.81
N LEU A 172 0.07 -5.97 -19.72
CA LEU A 172 0.52 -5.29 -18.50
C LEU A 172 1.22 -3.97 -18.82
N ASN A 173 0.51 -2.86 -18.65
CA ASN A 173 1.01 -1.55 -19.00
C ASN A 173 1.77 -0.93 -17.83
N GLY A 174 3.03 -0.54 -18.08
CA GLY A 174 3.91 0.23 -17.20
C GLY A 174 3.43 1.63 -16.86
N MET A 175 2.27 2.07 -17.36
CA MET A 175 1.82 3.43 -17.09
C MET A 175 1.22 3.65 -15.70
N PHE A 176 0.65 2.62 -15.10
CA PHE A 176 -0.10 2.75 -13.84
C PHE A 176 0.33 1.69 -12.83
N GLY A 177 0.58 2.14 -11.61
CA GLY A 177 0.89 1.31 -10.46
C GLY A 177 0.53 2.09 -9.21
N GLU A 178 -0.35 1.52 -8.40
CA GLU A 178 -0.78 2.08 -7.12
C GLU A 178 -0.64 1.00 -6.05
N CYS A 179 -0.07 1.36 -4.91
CA CYS A 179 0.13 0.47 -3.78
C CYS A 179 -0.52 1.08 -2.53
N GLU A 180 -1.52 0.40 -2.01
CA GLU A 180 -2.14 0.69 -0.73
C GLU A 180 -1.51 -0.21 0.35
N VAL A 181 -1.00 0.40 1.41
CA VAL A 181 -0.41 -0.29 2.55
C VAL A 181 -1.17 0.09 3.81
N LEU A 182 -1.64 -0.92 4.54
CA LEU A 182 -2.26 -0.79 5.85
C LEU A 182 -1.34 -1.46 6.88
N LEU A 183 -0.96 -0.74 7.92
CA LEU A 183 -0.22 -1.23 9.07
C LEU A 183 -1.08 -1.09 10.33
N HIS A 184 -1.19 -2.16 11.10
CA HIS A 184 -1.94 -2.18 12.36
C HIS A 184 -1.03 -2.59 13.52
N LEU A 185 -0.89 -1.66 14.46
CA LEU A 185 -0.10 -1.75 15.68
C LEU A 185 -1.06 -1.91 16.87
N PRO A 186 -1.46 -3.15 17.22
CA PRO A 186 -2.38 -3.37 18.34
C PRO A 186 -1.77 -2.97 19.68
N ASN A 187 -0.44 -3.13 19.82
CA ASN A 187 0.30 -2.85 21.04
C ASN A 187 0.95 -1.46 21.01
N ALA A 188 0.32 -0.42 20.46
CA ALA A 188 0.91 0.92 20.38
C ALA A 188 0.98 1.68 21.73
N HIS A 189 0.72 1.02 22.87
CA HIS A 189 0.69 1.62 24.23
C HIS A 189 -0.22 2.82 24.36
N LEU A 190 -1.35 2.74 23.69
CA LEU A 190 -2.42 3.70 23.79
C LEU A 190 -3.41 3.22 24.85
N ARG A 191 -4.12 4.15 25.49
CA ARG A 191 -5.37 3.84 26.21
C ARG A 191 -6.50 3.57 25.21
N ALA A 192 -6.19 2.76 24.19
CA ALA A 192 -6.99 2.49 23.01
C ALA A 192 -6.85 1.00 22.67
N GLU A 193 -7.91 0.22 22.84
CA GLU A 193 -7.87 -1.25 22.74
C GLU A 193 -7.59 -1.75 21.33
N GLY A 194 -7.99 -0.98 20.31
CA GLY A 194 -7.71 -1.28 18.92
C GLY A 194 -6.34 -0.77 18.46
N GLY A 195 -5.60 -0.05 19.30
CA GLY A 195 -4.25 0.44 18.98
C GLY A 195 -4.24 1.53 17.90
N LEU A 196 -3.17 1.52 17.10
CA LEU A 196 -2.94 2.48 16.02
C LEU A 196 -2.94 1.76 14.66
N SER A 197 -3.71 2.27 13.71
CA SER A 197 -3.67 1.89 12.31
C SER A 197 -3.12 3.04 11.47
N PHE A 198 -2.30 2.71 10.49
CA PHE A 198 -1.80 3.64 9.48
C PHE A 198 -2.09 3.08 8.09
N ARG A 199 -2.70 3.89 7.23
CA ARG A 199 -2.95 3.58 5.83
C ARG A 199 -2.27 4.61 4.95
N THR A 200 -1.62 4.16 3.88
CA THR A 200 -1.06 5.04 2.86
C THR A 200 -1.38 4.48 1.48
N VAL A 201 -1.69 5.37 0.55
CA VAL A 201 -1.81 5.07 -0.87
C VAL A 201 -0.67 5.77 -1.60
N GLN A 202 0.14 4.99 -2.32
CA GLN A 202 1.26 5.49 -3.10
C GLN A 202 1.08 5.13 -4.56
N THR A 203 1.42 6.03 -5.47
CA THR A 203 1.27 5.82 -6.92
C THR A 203 2.52 6.25 -7.66
N TRP A 204 2.69 5.73 -8.87
CA TRP A 204 3.64 6.29 -9.82
C TRP A 204 3.23 7.70 -10.26
N VAL A 205 4.24 8.57 -10.33
CA VAL A 205 4.17 9.93 -10.86
C VAL A 205 5.30 10.15 -11.84
N TYR A 206 5.12 11.08 -12.77
CA TYR A 206 6.05 11.35 -13.87
C TYR A 206 6.41 12.82 -13.92
N ALA A 207 7.66 13.14 -14.26
CA ALA A 207 8.05 14.52 -14.53
C ALA A 207 7.32 15.05 -15.78
N ASP A 208 6.73 16.23 -15.64
CA ASP A 208 6.06 16.96 -16.71
C ASP A 208 7.06 17.68 -17.62
N ASP A 209 7.99 16.92 -18.18
CA ASP A 209 8.76 17.37 -19.33
C ASP A 209 7.96 16.96 -20.57
N SER A 210 7.82 17.84 -21.55
CA SER A 210 6.95 17.70 -22.74
C SER A 210 7.30 16.52 -23.68
N ALA A 211 8.04 15.53 -23.21
CA ALA A 211 8.33 14.26 -23.86
C ALA A 211 7.13 13.30 -23.84
N SER A 212 7.15 12.28 -24.70
CA SER A 212 6.13 11.25 -24.71
C SER A 212 6.10 10.49 -23.37
N LEU A 213 4.90 10.07 -22.98
CA LEU A 213 4.62 9.38 -21.73
C LEU A 213 5.44 8.08 -21.56
N GLU A 214 5.79 7.43 -22.67
CA GLU A 214 6.63 6.23 -22.71
C GLU A 214 8.08 6.52 -22.28
N ILE A 215 8.64 7.65 -22.73
CA ILE A 215 9.99 8.09 -22.32
C ILE A 215 10.00 8.46 -20.85
N ALA A 216 8.94 9.11 -20.37
CA ALA A 216 8.79 9.47 -18.95
C ALA A 216 8.69 8.24 -18.04
N VAL A 217 8.03 7.17 -18.50
CA VAL A 217 7.99 5.88 -17.79
C VAL A 217 9.38 5.30 -17.52
N GLU A 218 10.29 5.42 -18.48
CA GLU A 218 11.63 4.84 -18.38
C GLU A 218 12.65 5.75 -17.71
N SER A 219 12.47 7.07 -17.81
CA SER A 219 13.49 8.05 -17.39
C SER A 219 13.12 8.91 -16.17
N SER A 220 11.83 9.07 -15.85
CA SER A 220 11.38 10.05 -14.85
C SER A 220 10.31 9.54 -13.87
N ARG A 221 10.04 8.23 -13.85
CA ARG A 221 9.08 7.64 -12.91
C ARG A 221 9.55 7.78 -11.46
N GLN A 222 8.68 8.33 -10.62
CA GLN A 222 8.85 8.44 -9.17
C GLN A 222 7.63 7.89 -8.44
N VAL A 223 7.76 7.69 -7.13
CA VAL A 223 6.64 7.29 -6.26
C VAL A 223 6.21 8.49 -5.45
N ALA A 224 4.92 8.82 -5.49
CA ALA A 224 4.34 9.85 -4.64
C ALA A 224 3.25 9.28 -3.73
N ILE A 225 3.11 9.91 -2.57
CA ILE A 225 2.07 9.61 -1.60
C ILE A 225 0.82 10.41 -1.98
N VAL A 226 -0.28 9.71 -2.24
CA VAL A 226 -1.57 10.31 -2.63
C VAL A 226 -2.40 10.61 -1.39
N GLU A 227 -2.55 9.60 -0.53
CA GLU A 227 -3.39 9.66 0.66
C GLU A 227 -2.66 9.03 1.84
N GLN A 228 -2.86 9.60 3.02
CA GLN A 228 -2.46 9.03 4.30
C GLN A 228 -3.61 9.13 5.29
N GLU A 229 -3.72 8.10 6.13
CA GLU A 229 -4.71 8.02 7.19
C GLU A 229 -4.07 7.42 8.44
N PHE A 230 -4.29 8.08 9.58
CA PHE A 230 -4.03 7.53 10.90
C PHE A 230 -5.33 7.31 11.63
N ARG A 231 -5.51 6.12 12.19
CA ARG A 231 -6.71 5.76 12.95
C ARG A 231 -6.31 5.22 14.32
N VAL A 232 -6.85 5.82 15.38
CA VAL A 232 -6.72 5.29 16.74
C VAL A 232 -8.06 4.72 17.17
N GLU A 233 -8.09 3.43 17.48
CA GLU A 233 -9.33 2.69 17.73
C GLU A 233 -9.46 2.24 19.17
N GLY A 234 -10.68 2.28 19.70
CA GLY A 234 -10.98 1.68 20.99
C GLY A 234 -10.57 2.53 22.20
N ILE A 235 -10.51 3.87 22.06
CA ILE A 235 -10.23 4.74 23.20
C ILE A 235 -11.42 4.70 24.17
N ARG A 236 -11.21 4.16 25.37
CA ARG A 236 -12.27 4.10 26.38
C ARG A 236 -12.29 5.39 27.20
N CYS A 237 -13.41 6.07 27.17
CA CYS A 237 -13.69 7.24 27.99
C CYS A 237 -14.91 6.97 28.86
N HIS A 238 -14.84 7.25 30.17
CA HIS A 238 -15.98 7.07 31.07
C HIS A 238 -16.59 8.43 31.39
N CYS A 239 -17.78 8.70 30.86
CA CYS A 239 -18.47 9.97 31.04
C CYS A 239 -19.93 9.76 31.42
N ILE A 240 -20.53 10.80 32.01
CA ILE A 240 -21.96 10.80 32.33
C ILE A 240 -22.72 11.19 31.06
N LEU A 241 -23.47 10.26 30.50
CA LEU A 241 -24.34 10.49 29.35
C LEU A 241 -25.79 10.52 29.79
N GLY A 242 -26.56 11.50 29.33
CA GLY A 242 -27.99 11.51 29.60
C GLY A 242 -28.66 12.85 29.36
N VAL A 243 -29.86 12.80 28.78
CA VAL A 243 -30.76 13.94 28.68
C VAL A 243 -31.49 14.11 30.02
N ASN A 244 -31.95 13.00 30.59
CA ASN A 244 -32.71 12.95 31.84
C ASN A 244 -31.82 12.89 33.09
N SER A 245 -32.38 13.20 34.26
CA SER A 245 -31.65 13.19 35.53
C SER A 245 -31.22 11.78 35.96
N HIS A 246 -32.04 10.75 35.72
CA HIS A 246 -31.74 9.37 36.11
C HIS A 246 -30.66 8.72 35.23
N GLU A 247 -30.54 9.13 33.97
CA GLU A 247 -29.46 8.70 33.06
C GLU A 247 -28.10 9.25 33.52
N ARG A 248 -28.08 10.31 34.34
CA ARG A 248 -26.85 11.00 34.79
C ARG A 248 -26.28 10.48 36.11
N ILE A 249 -26.76 9.33 36.60
CA ILE A 249 -26.37 8.77 37.89
C ILE A 249 -25.02 8.03 37.77
N GLU A 250 -24.84 7.25 36.70
CA GLU A 250 -23.66 6.39 36.53
C GLU A 250 -22.83 6.77 35.32
N LYS A 251 -21.51 6.54 35.40
CA LYS A 251 -20.61 6.71 34.25
C LYS A 251 -20.83 5.57 33.27
N GLN A 252 -20.96 5.95 32.00
CA GLN A 252 -21.06 5.02 30.89
C GLN A 252 -19.73 4.99 30.13
N ALA A 253 -19.32 3.81 29.68
CA ALA A 253 -18.13 3.66 28.84
C ALA A 253 -18.47 4.04 27.39
N VAL A 254 -17.79 5.05 26.88
CA VAL A 254 -17.84 5.46 25.47
C VAL A 254 -16.56 4.98 24.80
N ILE A 255 -16.73 4.27 23.68
CA ILE A 255 -15.63 3.84 22.83
C ILE A 255 -15.47 4.86 21.71
N ILE A 256 -14.31 5.50 21.66
CA ILE A 256 -14.01 6.56 20.70
C ILE A 256 -12.99 6.05 19.70
N THR A 257 -13.23 6.35 18.43
CA THR A 257 -12.28 6.18 17.33
C THR A 257 -11.93 7.57 16.79
N LEU A 258 -10.64 7.82 16.59
CA LEU A 258 -10.15 9.02 15.95
C LEU A 258 -9.60 8.65 14.57
N ASP A 259 -9.93 9.45 13.57
CA ASP A 259 -9.55 9.26 12.18
C ASP A 259 -8.99 10.58 11.64
N PHE A 260 -7.76 10.54 11.13
CA PHE A 260 -7.03 11.67 10.59
C PHE A 260 -6.62 11.34 9.17
N ARG A 261 -7.14 12.09 8.20
CA ARG A 261 -6.85 11.90 6.78
C ARG A 261 -6.27 13.16 6.18
N GLY A 262 -5.33 12.98 5.27
CA GLY A 262 -4.75 14.08 4.52
C GLY A 262 -4.09 13.60 3.25
N SER A 263 -3.83 14.55 2.35
CA SER A 263 -2.91 14.34 1.24
C SER A 263 -1.50 14.05 1.76
N GLY A 264 -0.63 13.51 0.91
CA GLY A 264 0.76 13.11 1.24
C GLY A 264 1.72 14.20 1.73
N GLU A 265 1.21 15.33 2.25
CA GLU A 265 2.01 16.35 2.88
C GLU A 265 2.52 15.89 4.25
N ALA A 266 3.85 15.89 4.43
CA ALA A 266 4.48 15.33 5.63
C ALA A 266 4.26 16.15 6.92
N SER A 267 3.82 17.40 6.84
CA SER A 267 3.75 18.34 7.98
C SER A 267 2.74 17.89 9.03
N TRP A 268 1.48 17.65 8.64
CA TRP A 268 0.42 17.21 9.54
C TRP A 268 0.67 15.80 10.07
N ALA A 269 1.18 14.89 9.23
CA ALA A 269 1.48 13.52 9.61
C ALA A 269 2.58 13.47 10.68
N SER A 270 3.57 14.36 10.57
CA SER A 270 4.62 14.51 11.60
C SER A 270 4.06 15.08 12.90
N THR A 271 3.16 16.07 12.82
CA THR A 271 2.44 16.59 13.99
C THR A 271 1.64 15.49 14.68
N PHE A 272 0.94 14.65 13.92
CA PHE A 272 0.22 13.51 14.47
C PHE A 272 1.15 12.56 15.23
N LEU A 273 2.24 12.10 14.61
CA LEU A 273 3.20 11.19 15.25
C LEU A 273 3.82 11.75 16.53
N ASN A 274 3.99 13.07 16.60
CA ASN A 274 4.53 13.74 17.80
C ASN A 274 3.50 13.94 18.92
N THR A 275 2.20 13.92 18.61
CA THR A 275 1.14 14.34 19.55
C THR A 275 0.13 13.25 19.90
N TYR A 276 0.03 12.18 19.11
CA TYR A 276 -1.07 11.22 19.22
C TYR A 276 -1.18 10.56 20.60
N GLN A 277 -0.06 10.20 21.23
CA GLN A 277 -0.07 9.58 22.55
C GLN A 277 -0.67 10.51 23.61
N GLN A 278 -0.25 11.78 23.62
CA GLN A 278 -0.77 12.77 24.55
C GLN A 278 -2.24 13.09 24.27
N MET A 279 -2.63 13.19 22.99
CA MET A 279 -4.01 13.39 22.58
C MET A 279 -4.93 12.26 23.07
N VAL A 280 -4.52 11.00 22.84
CA VAL A 280 -5.27 9.82 23.29
C VAL A 280 -5.39 9.79 24.82
N ARG A 281 -4.31 10.14 25.53
CA ARG A 281 -4.33 10.25 26.99
C ARG A 281 -5.35 11.27 27.47
N VAL A 282 -5.36 12.47 26.88
CA VAL A 282 -6.32 13.53 27.23
C VAL A 282 -7.75 13.04 27.01
N ILE A 283 -8.04 12.46 25.85
CA ILE A 283 -9.39 11.96 25.51
C ILE A 283 -9.86 10.87 26.48
N ALA A 284 -8.99 9.93 26.82
CA ALA A 284 -9.29 8.89 27.79
C ALA A 284 -9.52 9.44 29.21
N GLU A 285 -8.90 10.58 29.56
CA GLU A 285 -9.00 11.23 30.87
C GLU A 285 -10.14 12.27 30.96
N VAL A 286 -10.70 12.73 29.83
CA VAL A 286 -11.82 13.69 29.78
C VAL A 286 -13.09 13.07 30.37
N SER A 287 -13.18 13.07 31.69
CA SER A 287 -14.32 12.54 32.46
C SER A 287 -15.35 13.62 32.81
N LEU A 288 -15.15 14.89 32.41
CA LEU A 288 -15.80 16.04 33.07
C LEU A 288 -16.56 17.02 32.16
N TYR A 289 -16.52 16.91 30.83
CA TYR A 289 -17.39 17.74 30.00
C TYR A 289 -18.75 17.09 29.84
N LYS A 290 -19.78 17.73 30.41
CA LYS A 290 -21.18 17.45 30.13
C LYS A 290 -21.42 17.67 28.64
N LEU A 291 -21.38 16.60 27.84
CA LEU A 291 -21.72 16.64 26.43
C LEU A 291 -23.21 17.00 26.32
N ARG A 292 -23.48 18.27 25.99
CA ARG A 292 -24.83 18.79 25.85
C ARG A 292 -25.26 18.60 24.41
N PHE A 293 -25.95 17.49 24.14
CA PHE A 293 -26.58 17.28 22.83
C PHE A 293 -27.80 18.22 22.73
N PRO A 294 -27.88 19.10 21.71
CA PRO A 294 -29.12 19.81 21.44
C PRO A 294 -30.11 18.82 20.83
N CYS A 295 -30.98 18.24 21.65
CA CYS A 295 -32.17 17.56 21.15
C CYS A 295 -33.15 18.60 20.62
N ARG A 296 -33.18 18.79 19.30
CA ARG A 296 -34.33 19.38 18.61
C ARG A 296 -35.31 18.23 18.34
N ILE A 297 -36.27 18.06 19.22
CA ILE A 297 -37.45 17.24 18.93
C ILE A 297 -38.43 18.21 18.27
N GLU A 298 -38.45 18.24 16.94
CA GLU A 298 -39.59 18.82 16.22
C GLU A 298 -40.75 17.85 16.42
N SER A 299 -41.63 18.19 17.36
CA SER A 299 -42.95 17.58 17.47
C SER A 299 -43.82 18.19 16.38
N ASP A 300 -43.94 17.51 15.25
CA ASP A 300 -45.04 17.74 14.32
C ASP A 300 -46.33 17.28 14.99
N SER A 301 -47.11 18.26 15.46
CA SER A 301 -48.51 18.10 15.79
C SER A 301 -49.26 19.36 15.34
N SER A 302 -49.86 19.30 14.16
CA SER A 302 -51.11 19.95 13.75
C SER A 302 -51.56 19.37 12.42
#